data_AF-A0A2N0ZMY0-F1
#
_entry.id   AF-A0A2N0ZMY0-F1
#
_cell.length_a   1.000
_cell.length_b   1.000
_cell.length_c   1.000
_cell.angle_alpha   90.00
_cell.angle_beta   90.00
_cell.angle_gamma   90.00
#
_symmetry.space_group_name_H-M   'P 1'
#
loop_
_entity.id
_entity.type
_entity.pdbx_description
1 polymer ?
#
loop_
_entity_poly.entity_id
_entity_poly.type
_entity_poly.pdbx_seq_one_letter_code
_entity_poly.pdbx_strand_id
1 'polypeptide(L)'
;MKEAASKQIKSILKDYHWMMNSIMILRDSMKDAGEGLTAQYGDESSMPKAQGTTSDPVYKETVRRMKRYKKIAQYEDKVKFIQNLIPAIDNDREGEVLHWLLEGKSYRWIAKHMGLSHTQIVRIKDSIVERMEKETTGTNGTKDSKLINHKSAC
;
A
#
# COMPACT_ATOMS: atom_id res chain seq x y z
N MET A 1 10.82 7.55 -21.09
CA MET A 1 10.40 7.77 -19.69
C MET A 1 8.95 7.34 -19.40
N LYS A 2 7.99 7.56 -20.30
CA LYS A 2 6.56 7.17 -20.10
C LYS A 2 6.33 5.67 -19.83
N GLU A 3 7.11 4.79 -20.46
CA GLU A 3 6.93 3.34 -20.31
C GLU A 3 7.27 2.78 -18.92
N ALA A 4 8.11 3.49 -18.14
CA ALA A 4 8.47 3.04 -16.79
C ALA A 4 7.36 3.34 -15.77
N ALA A 5 6.69 4.48 -15.90
CA ALA A 5 5.62 4.91 -15.00
C ALA A 5 4.41 3.97 -15.09
N SER A 6 3.93 3.67 -16.30
CA SER A 6 2.81 2.75 -16.55
C SER A 6 3.07 1.37 -15.99
N LYS A 7 4.30 0.86 -16.14
CA LYS A 7 4.70 -0.44 -15.56
C LYS A 7 4.63 -0.40 -14.03
N GLN A 8 5.06 0.69 -13.40
CA GLN A 8 4.96 0.87 -11.95
C GLN A 8 3.50 0.90 -11.48
N ILE A 9 2.63 1.70 -12.10
CA ILE A 9 1.21 1.79 -11.74
C ILE A 9 0.52 0.43 -11.91
N LYS A 10 0.77 -0.26 -13.03
CA LYS A 10 0.23 -1.62 -13.27
C LYS A 10 0.66 -2.62 -12.20
N SER A 11 1.93 -2.56 -11.77
CA SER A 11 2.43 -3.43 -10.70
C SER A 11 1.76 -3.11 -9.37
N ILE A 12 1.62 -1.83 -9.03
CA ILE A 12 1.00 -1.39 -7.76
C ILE A 12 -0.48 -1.80 -7.74
N LEU A 13 -1.23 -1.60 -8.83
CA LEU A 13 -2.63 -2.02 -8.93
C LEU A 13 -2.82 -3.53 -8.74
N LYS A 14 -1.95 -4.34 -9.36
CA LYS A 14 -1.99 -5.80 -9.20
C LYS A 14 -1.79 -6.23 -7.76
N ASP A 15 -0.86 -5.59 -7.07
CA ASP A 15 -0.47 -5.94 -5.70
C ASP A 15 -1.31 -5.20 -4.64
N TYR A 16 -2.21 -4.29 -5.04
CA TYR A 16 -2.92 -3.37 -4.15
C TYR A 16 -3.67 -4.09 -3.03
N HIS A 17 -4.52 -5.04 -3.40
CA HIS A 17 -5.31 -5.80 -2.44
C HIS A 17 -4.43 -6.57 -1.45
N TRP A 18 -3.35 -7.20 -1.95
CA TRP A 18 -2.39 -7.91 -1.12
C TRP A 18 -1.63 -6.97 -0.17
N MET A 19 -1.22 -5.79 -0.64
CA MET A 19 -0.58 -4.77 0.19
C MET A 19 -1.51 -4.28 1.29
N MET A 20 -2.79 -4.01 0.98
CA MET A 20 -3.79 -3.61 1.97
C MET A 20 -4.00 -4.68 3.05
N ASN A 21 -4.15 -5.94 2.65
CA ASN A 21 -4.28 -7.04 3.60
C ASN A 21 -3.02 -7.18 4.48
N SER A 22 -1.83 -7.01 3.88
CA SER A 22 -0.56 -7.06 4.62
C SER A 22 -0.43 -5.95 5.67
N ILE A 23 -0.89 -4.73 5.35
CA ILE A 23 -0.94 -3.61 6.30
C ILE A 23 -1.90 -3.93 7.45
N MET A 24 -3.08 -4.46 7.13
CA MET A 24 -4.10 -4.82 8.13
C MET A 24 -3.58 -5.88 9.11
N ILE A 25 -3.07 -7.00 8.59
CA ILE A 25 -2.54 -8.10 9.42
C ILE A 25 -1.42 -7.61 10.34
N LEU A 26 -0.49 -6.78 9.83
CA LEU A 26 0.58 -6.32 10.70
C LEU A 26 0.08 -5.34 11.77
N ARG A 27 -0.81 -4.42 11.41
CA ARG A 27 -1.42 -3.50 12.38
C ARG A 27 -2.10 -4.22 13.52
N ASP A 28 -2.71 -5.36 13.23
CA ASP A 28 -3.29 -6.22 14.26
C ASP A 28 -2.22 -6.91 15.11
N SER A 29 -1.21 -7.51 14.48
CA SER A 29 -0.09 -8.16 15.20
C SER A 29 0.69 -7.22 16.13
N MET A 30 0.61 -5.90 15.91
CA MET A 30 1.22 -4.90 16.78
C MET A 30 0.46 -4.69 18.08
N LYS A 31 -0.86 -4.90 18.10
CA LYS A 31 -1.68 -4.76 19.32
C LYS A 31 -1.30 -5.84 20.34
N ASP A 32 -1.14 -7.08 19.88
CA ASP A 32 -0.87 -8.24 20.74
C ASP A 32 0.60 -8.31 21.21
N ALA A 33 1.52 -7.65 20.50
CA ALA A 33 2.96 -7.72 20.79
C ALA A 33 3.38 -7.03 22.10
N GLY A 34 2.45 -6.36 22.81
CA GLY A 34 2.65 -5.76 24.13
C GLY A 34 2.47 -6.71 25.31
N GLU A 35 1.69 -7.80 25.15
CA GLU A 35 1.31 -8.67 26.29
C GLU A 35 2.23 -9.89 26.50
N GLY A 36 2.92 -10.35 25.45
CA GLY A 36 3.65 -11.64 25.50
C GLY A 36 5.15 -11.58 25.81
N LEU A 37 5.78 -10.40 25.83
CA LEU A 37 7.24 -10.28 26.00
C LEU A 37 7.71 -10.38 27.46
N THR A 38 6.83 -10.13 28.43
CA THR A 38 7.13 -10.17 29.86
C THR A 38 6.80 -11.52 30.51
N ALA A 39 5.97 -12.36 29.88
CA ALA A 39 5.48 -13.59 30.49
C ALA A 39 6.48 -14.77 30.50
N GLN A 40 7.55 -14.72 29.69
CA GLN A 40 8.50 -15.83 29.55
C GLN A 40 9.73 -15.74 30.47
N TYR A 41 9.79 -14.74 31.34
CA TYR A 41 10.87 -14.53 32.33
C TYR A 41 10.45 -14.92 33.76
N GLY A 42 9.50 -15.86 33.91
CA GLY A 42 9.15 -16.41 35.22
C GLY A 42 10.20 -17.44 35.66
N ASP A 43 10.93 -17.11 36.74
CA ASP A 43 11.67 -17.91 37.75
C ASP A 43 12.55 -19.12 37.35
N GLU A 44 12.45 -19.69 36.15
CA GLU A 44 13.18 -20.90 35.72
C GLU A 44 14.50 -20.61 34.94
N SER A 45 14.86 -19.34 34.71
CA SER A 45 16.06 -18.97 33.93
C SER A 45 17.39 -19.05 34.71
N SER A 46 17.47 -19.88 35.75
CA SER A 46 18.66 -20.07 36.59
C SER A 46 19.72 -20.99 35.95
N MET A 47 20.35 -20.56 34.84
CA MET A 47 21.81 -20.71 34.59
C MET A 47 22.18 -20.35 33.14
N PRO A 48 23.02 -19.33 32.91
CA PRO A 48 23.64 -19.12 31.61
C PRO A 48 24.85 -20.07 31.44
N LYS A 49 24.76 -21.04 30.53
CA LYS A 49 25.94 -21.79 30.06
C LYS A 49 26.67 -20.98 29.00
N ALA A 50 27.97 -20.73 29.23
CA ALA A 50 28.82 -19.96 28.32
C ALA A 50 29.19 -20.79 27.08
N GLN A 51 28.66 -20.45 25.91
CA GLN A 51 29.30 -20.74 24.61
C GLN A 51 28.62 -20.00 23.44
N GLY A 52 29.41 -19.20 22.71
CA GLY A 52 29.11 -18.76 21.34
C GLY A 52 28.33 -17.45 21.23
N THR A 53 28.99 -16.38 20.75
CA THR A 53 28.45 -15.10 20.24
C THR A 53 26.93 -14.91 20.41
N THR A 54 26.52 -14.66 21.65
CA THR A 54 25.13 -14.42 22.04
C THR A 54 24.70 -13.06 21.49
N SER A 55 24.37 -13.01 20.21
CA SER A 55 23.69 -11.87 19.62
C SER A 55 22.30 -11.86 20.24
N ASP A 56 22.14 -10.96 21.21
CA ASP A 56 20.98 -10.75 22.07
C ASP A 56 19.67 -11.07 21.33
N PRO A 57 18.90 -12.08 21.79
CA PRO A 57 17.62 -12.45 21.19
C PRO A 57 16.65 -11.25 21.09
N VAL A 58 16.69 -10.33 22.05
CA VAL A 58 15.86 -9.11 22.04
C VAL A 58 16.32 -8.17 20.92
N TYR A 59 17.62 -7.95 20.79
CA TYR A 59 18.18 -7.18 19.68
C TYR A 59 17.83 -7.78 18.30
N LYS A 60 17.90 -9.10 18.14
CA LYS A 60 17.48 -9.76 16.88
C LYS A 60 16.01 -9.54 16.57
N GLU A 61 15.14 -9.65 17.58
CA GLU A 61 13.71 -9.46 17.42
C GLU A 61 13.36 -8.00 17.08
N THR A 62 14.01 -7.03 17.73
CA THR A 62 13.83 -5.60 17.42
C THR A 62 14.26 -5.27 15.98
N VAL A 63 15.42 -5.75 15.52
CA VAL A 63 15.87 -5.57 14.13
C VAL A 63 14.90 -6.22 13.13
N ARG A 64 14.40 -7.42 13.43
CA ARG A 64 13.41 -8.12 12.59
C ARG A 64 12.12 -7.33 12.48
N ARG A 65 11.60 -6.81 13.60
CA ARG A 65 10.41 -5.94 13.64
C ARG A 65 10.64 -4.66 12.84
N MET A 66 11.77 -3.98 13.05
CA MET A 66 12.13 -2.72 12.37
C MET A 66 12.12 -2.87 10.84
N LYS A 67 12.66 -3.96 10.30
CA LYS A 67 12.63 -4.24 8.85
C LYS A 67 11.21 -4.38 8.33
N ARG A 68 10.30 -5.01 9.09
CA ARG A 68 8.88 -5.14 8.71
C ARG A 68 8.16 -3.80 8.73
N TYR A 69 8.42 -2.96 9.75
CA TYR A 69 7.89 -1.59 9.79
C TYR A 69 8.27 -0.78 8.55
N LYS A 70 9.55 -0.80 8.17
CA LYS A 70 10.03 -0.10 6.97
C LYS A 70 9.33 -0.60 5.70
N LYS A 71 9.07 -1.91 5.60
CA LYS A 71 8.38 -2.48 4.45
C LYS A 71 6.92 -2.03 4.35
N ILE A 72 6.26 -1.86 5.49
CA ILE A 72 4.86 -1.42 5.53
C ILE A 72 4.72 0.05 5.21
N ALA A 73 5.61 0.89 5.70
CA ALA A 73 5.65 2.29 5.28
C ALA A 73 5.70 2.38 3.74
N GLN A 74 6.51 1.53 3.09
CA GLN A 74 6.54 1.45 1.62
C GLN A 74 5.22 1.00 0.99
N TYR A 75 4.48 0.09 1.63
CA TYR A 75 3.16 -0.35 1.13
C TYR A 75 2.12 0.76 1.32
N GLU A 76 2.11 1.44 2.46
CA GLU A 76 1.23 2.56 2.72
C GLU A 76 1.45 3.70 1.73
N ASP A 77 2.70 4.04 1.40
CA ASP A 77 3.02 5.07 0.41
C ASP A 77 2.50 4.71 -0.98
N LYS A 78 2.65 3.43 -1.40
CA LYS A 78 2.13 2.93 -2.67
C LYS A 78 0.60 2.93 -2.73
N VAL A 79 -0.05 2.54 -1.64
CA VAL A 79 -1.51 2.55 -1.53
C VAL A 79 -2.04 3.98 -1.60
N LYS A 80 -1.45 4.91 -0.83
CA LYS A 80 -1.81 6.34 -0.84
C LYS A 80 -1.64 6.93 -2.23
N PHE A 81 -0.55 6.59 -2.90
CA PHE A 81 -0.30 7.03 -4.27
C PHE A 81 -1.44 6.65 -5.21
N ILE A 82 -1.94 5.41 -5.18
CA ILE A 82 -3.10 5.01 -6.00
C ILE A 82 -4.39 5.69 -5.53
N GLN A 83 -4.63 5.79 -4.22
CA GLN A 83 -5.85 6.42 -3.69
C GLN A 83 -6.00 7.87 -4.15
N ASN A 84 -4.90 8.62 -4.19
CA ASN A 84 -4.90 10.01 -4.67
C ASN A 84 -5.25 10.13 -6.16
N LEU A 85 -5.08 9.06 -6.95
CA LEU A 85 -5.34 9.02 -8.38
C LEU A 85 -6.73 8.47 -8.73
N ILE A 86 -7.46 7.88 -7.77
CA ILE A 86 -8.83 7.38 -7.98
C ILE A 86 -9.77 8.47 -8.53
N PRO A 87 -9.74 9.73 -8.05
CA PRO A 87 -10.63 10.77 -8.55
C PRO A 87 -10.43 11.11 -10.04
N ALA A 88 -9.31 10.73 -10.66
CA ALA A 88 -9.05 10.99 -12.08
C ALA A 88 -9.88 10.10 -13.04
N ILE A 89 -10.68 9.18 -12.52
CA ILE A 89 -11.47 8.24 -13.30
C ILE A 89 -12.92 8.67 -13.29
N ASP A 90 -13.30 9.46 -14.29
CA ASP A 90 -14.67 9.95 -14.45
C ASP A 90 -15.63 8.95 -15.12
N ASN A 91 -15.10 7.89 -15.73
CA ASN A 91 -15.92 6.93 -16.48
C ASN A 91 -16.52 5.86 -15.54
N ASP A 92 -17.84 5.79 -15.45
CA ASP A 92 -18.55 4.80 -14.60
C ASP A 92 -18.07 3.36 -14.80
N ARG A 93 -17.96 2.91 -16.07
CA ARG A 93 -17.51 1.55 -16.40
C ARG A 93 -16.07 1.29 -15.97
N GLU A 94 -15.19 2.29 -16.07
CA GLU A 94 -13.80 2.18 -15.60
C GLU A 94 -13.75 2.19 -14.07
N GLY A 95 -14.58 3.01 -13.41
CA GLY A 95 -14.71 3.06 -11.96
C GLY A 95 -15.11 1.72 -11.36
N GLU A 96 -16.11 1.06 -11.95
CA GLU A 96 -16.53 -0.30 -11.54
C GLU A 96 -15.40 -1.32 -11.67
N VAL A 97 -14.72 -1.36 -12.83
CA VAL A 97 -13.60 -2.27 -13.03
C VAL A 97 -12.48 -1.96 -12.03
N LEU A 98 -12.15 -0.69 -11.80
CA LEU A 98 -11.15 -0.32 -10.80
C LEU A 98 -11.56 -0.79 -9.41
N HIS A 99 -12.80 -0.55 -8.99
CA HIS A 99 -13.30 -0.97 -7.68
C HIS A 99 -13.07 -2.47 -7.45
N TRP A 100 -13.44 -3.31 -8.41
CA TRP A 100 -13.24 -4.76 -8.29
C TRP A 100 -11.77 -5.19 -8.33
N LEU A 101 -10.90 -4.43 -9.02
CA LEU A 101 -9.46 -4.66 -9.00
C LEU A 101 -8.84 -4.34 -7.64
N LEU A 102 -9.26 -3.25 -7.00
CA LEU A 102 -8.82 -2.88 -5.66
C LEU A 102 -9.30 -3.90 -4.61
N GLU A 103 -10.48 -4.47 -4.82
CA GLU A 103 -11.03 -5.59 -4.05
C GLU A 103 -10.33 -6.94 -4.32
N GLY A 104 -9.37 -6.98 -5.24
CA GLY A 104 -8.58 -8.18 -5.53
C GLY A 104 -9.30 -9.24 -6.35
N LYS A 105 -10.41 -8.89 -7.02
CA LYS A 105 -11.12 -9.84 -7.90
C LYS A 105 -10.30 -10.11 -9.16
N SER A 106 -10.32 -11.38 -9.60
CA SER A 106 -9.61 -11.76 -10.83
C SER A 106 -10.28 -11.18 -12.08
N TYR A 107 -9.51 -10.94 -13.14
CA TYR A 107 -10.06 -10.49 -14.43
C TYR A 107 -11.16 -11.41 -14.97
N ARG A 108 -11.06 -12.73 -14.74
CA ARG A 108 -12.09 -13.68 -15.15
C ARG A 108 -13.39 -13.49 -14.37
N TRP A 109 -13.28 -13.20 -13.07
CA TRP A 109 -14.43 -12.91 -12.23
C TRP A 109 -15.11 -11.61 -12.68
N ILE A 110 -14.33 -10.54 -12.87
CA ILE A 110 -14.84 -9.23 -13.32
C ILE A 110 -15.49 -9.35 -14.71
N ALA A 111 -14.88 -10.12 -15.62
CA ALA A 111 -15.41 -10.39 -16.97
C ALA A 111 -16.80 -11.01 -16.88
N LYS A 112 -16.94 -12.06 -16.07
CA LYS A 112 -18.21 -12.74 -15.88
C LYS A 112 -19.23 -11.83 -15.19
N HIS A 113 -18.81 -11.06 -14.18
CA HIS A 113 -19.69 -10.19 -13.41
C HIS A 113 -20.26 -9.05 -14.27
N MET A 114 -19.45 -8.45 -15.14
CA MET A 114 -19.85 -7.33 -16.00
C MET A 114 -20.36 -7.76 -17.39
N GLY A 115 -20.33 -9.05 -17.72
CA GLY A 115 -20.68 -9.53 -19.07
C GLY A 115 -19.70 -9.09 -20.16
N LEU A 116 -18.42 -8.92 -19.82
CA LEU A 116 -17.36 -8.48 -20.73
C LEU A 116 -16.39 -9.62 -21.05
N SER A 117 -15.69 -9.50 -22.17
CA SER A 117 -14.56 -10.38 -22.49
C SER A 117 -13.32 -10.04 -21.67
N HIS A 118 -12.43 -11.02 -21.49
CA HIS A 118 -11.14 -10.81 -20.84
C HIS A 118 -10.33 -9.68 -21.50
N THR A 119 -10.30 -9.65 -22.83
CA THR A 119 -9.58 -8.63 -23.61
C THR A 119 -10.13 -7.22 -23.37
N GLN A 120 -11.46 -7.08 -23.23
CA GLN A 120 -12.05 -5.78 -22.90
C GLN A 120 -11.62 -5.29 -21.52
N ILE A 121 -11.53 -6.18 -20.52
CA ILE A 121 -11.04 -5.79 -19.19
C ILE A 121 -9.59 -5.37 -19.23
N VAL A 122 -8.74 -6.09 -19.97
CA VAL A 122 -7.33 -5.70 -20.13
C VAL A 122 -7.22 -4.31 -20.74
N ARG A 123 -8.04 -4.00 -21.76
CA ARG A 123 -8.11 -2.67 -22.38
C ARG A 123 -8.60 -1.60 -21.43
N ILE A 124 -9.66 -1.88 -20.66
CA ILE A 124 -10.19 -0.95 -19.65
C ILE A 124 -9.13 -0.66 -18.59
N LYS A 125 -8.44 -1.70 -18.10
CA LYS A 125 -7.32 -1.56 -17.15
C LYS A 125 -6.18 -0.71 -17.73
N ASP A 126 -5.83 -0.92 -19.00
CA ASP A 126 -4.80 -0.11 -19.65
C ASP A 126 -5.23 1.35 -19.82
N SER A 127 -6.52 1.62 -20.10
CA SER A 127 -7.08 2.98 -20.13
C SER A 127 -7.07 3.66 -18.76
N ILE A 128 -7.41 2.94 -17.69
CA ILE A 128 -7.32 3.42 -16.31
C ILE A 128 -5.88 3.85 -15.99
N VAL A 129 -4.90 3.02 -16.34
CA VAL A 129 -3.48 3.34 -16.12
C VAL A 129 -3.08 4.59 -16.89
N GLU A 130 -3.52 4.74 -18.14
CA GLU A 130 -3.24 5.92 -18.95
C GLU A 130 -3.82 7.21 -18.34
N ARG A 131 -5.03 7.14 -17.76
CA ARG A 131 -5.64 8.29 -17.03
C ARG A 131 -4.86 8.64 -15.78
N MET A 132 -4.49 7.65 -14.98
CA MET A 132 -3.66 7.84 -13.79
C MET A 132 -2.30 8.46 -14.15
N GLU A 133 -1.68 8.03 -15.25
CA GLU A 133 -0.44 8.64 -15.74
C GLU A 133 -0.62 10.12 -16.11
N LYS A 134 -1.69 10.46 -16.85
CA LYS A 134 -1.97 11.85 -17.23
C LYS A 134 -2.06 12.75 -16.01
N GLU A 135 -2.78 12.32 -14.97
CA GLU A 135 -2.91 13.08 -13.73
C GLU A 135 -1.56 13.29 -13.04
N THR A 136 -0.71 12.25 -12.95
CA THR A 136 0.64 12.38 -12.35
C THR A 136 1.55 13.37 -13.09
N THR A 137 1.35 13.54 -14.40
CA THR A 137 2.11 14.51 -15.20
C THR A 137 1.49 15.91 -15.17
N GLY A 138 0.18 16.01 -14.96
CA GLY A 138 -0.58 17.27 -14.90
C GLY A 138 -0.37 18.03 -13.59
N THR A 139 -0.18 17.34 -12.47
CA THR A 139 -0.01 17.96 -11.15
C THR A 139 1.29 18.75 -10.96
N ASN A 140 2.23 18.71 -11.92
CA ASN A 140 3.40 19.61 -11.92
C ASN A 140 3.12 20.99 -12.53
N GLY A 141 1.87 21.27 -12.96
CA GLY A 141 1.46 22.57 -13.45
C GLY A 141 0.08 22.95 -12.89
N THR A 142 0.01 24.01 -12.08
CA THR A 142 -1.20 24.63 -11.50
C THR A 142 -1.86 23.80 -10.38
N LYS A 143 -1.92 24.24 -9.12
CA LYS A 143 -2.36 25.56 -8.65
C LYS A 143 -1.61 25.98 -7.39
N ASP A 144 -0.79 27.01 -7.51
CA ASP A 144 -0.56 27.96 -6.41
C ASP A 144 -1.91 28.64 -6.11
N SER A 145 -2.75 28.00 -5.30
CA SER A 145 -3.83 28.72 -4.65
C SER A 145 -3.18 29.65 -3.64
N LYS A 146 -2.94 30.88 -4.11
CA LYS A 146 -2.69 32.09 -3.33
C LYS A 146 -3.16 31.91 -1.90
N LEU A 147 -2.22 31.72 -0.98
CA LEU A 147 -2.45 32.05 0.43
C LEU A 147 -2.77 33.54 0.44
N ILE A 148 -4.06 33.84 0.58
CA ILE A 148 -4.55 35.19 0.78
C ILE A 148 -3.90 35.64 2.09
N ASN A 149 -2.85 36.45 1.98
CA ASN A 149 -2.31 37.20 3.09
C ASN A 149 -3.42 38.12 3.60
N HIS A 150 -4.21 37.63 4.54
CA HIS A 150 -5.01 38.49 5.40
C HIS A 150 -4.00 39.30 6.23
N LYS A 151 -3.70 40.51 5.76
CA LYS A 151 -3.17 41.57 6.61
C LYS A 151 -4.15 41.71 7.77
N SER A 152 -3.74 41.27 8.96
CA SER A 152 -4.38 41.66 10.20
C SER A 152 -4.27 43.19 10.29
N ALA A 153 -5.41 43.86 10.17
CA ALA A 153 -5.56 45.24 10.59
C ALA A 153 -6.02 45.25 12.05
N CYS A 154 -5.51 46.23 12.79
CA CYS A 154 -5.61 46.46 14.25
C CYS A 154 -4.61 45.68 15.10
#